data_AF-A0A2P6Q8B5-F1
#
_entry.id   AF-A0A2P6Q8B5-F1
#
_cell.length_a   1.000
_cell.length_b   1.000
_cell.length_c   1.000
_cell.angle_alpha   90.00
_cell.angle_beta   90.00
_cell.angle_gamma   90.00
#
_symmetry.space_group_name_H-M   'P 1'
#
loop_
_entity.id
_entity.type
_entity.pdbx_description
1 polymer ?
#
loop_
_entity_poly.entity_id
_entity_poly.type
_entity_poly.pdbx_seq_one_letter_code
_entity_poly.pdbx_strand_id
1 'polypeptide(L)'
;MNSREMLTKNGEIHVTHKTSYPFSEWEIVELAEEAELFLVKEEEFYKLDYPGYENKRGDGICDESFPVGKSGTFILPSGCTLIRGSTEVL
;
A
#
# COMPACT_ATOMS: atom_id res chain seq x y z
N MET A 1 -12.46 -7.09 -11.98
CA MET A 1 -11.05 -7.36 -12.30
C MET A 1 -10.28 -7.14 -11.01
N ASN A 2 -9.63 -8.18 -10.49
CA ASN A 2 -8.87 -8.11 -9.25
C ASN A 2 -7.40 -7.77 -9.58
N SER A 3 -6.77 -6.85 -8.85
CA SER A 3 -5.36 -6.45 -9.08
C SER A 3 -4.39 -7.63 -8.96
N ARG A 4 -4.67 -8.58 -8.07
CA ARG A 4 -3.90 -9.82 -7.90
C ARG A 4 -3.85 -10.65 -9.19
N GLU A 5 -4.97 -10.74 -9.90
CA GLU A 5 -5.08 -11.50 -11.16
C GLU A 5 -4.32 -10.83 -12.31
N MET A 6 -3.99 -9.54 -12.17
CA MET A 6 -3.23 -8.77 -13.15
C MET A 6 -1.72 -8.83 -12.92
N LEU A 7 -1.26 -9.43 -11.82
CA LEU A 7 0.16 -9.53 -11.51
C LEU A 7 0.87 -10.48 -12.48
N THR A 8 1.98 -9.98 -13.06
CA THR A 8 2.93 -10.83 -13.76
C THR A 8 3.87 -11.51 -12.76
N LYS A 9 4.71 -12.43 -13.23
CA LYS A 9 5.79 -12.99 -12.42
C LYS A 9 6.67 -11.86 -11.89
N ASN A 10 6.82 -11.76 -10.57
CA ASN A 10 7.52 -10.68 -9.85
C ASN A 10 6.81 -9.32 -9.86
N GLY A 11 5.53 -9.26 -10.26
CA GLY A 11 4.74 -8.04 -10.13
C GLY A 11 4.48 -7.69 -8.66
N GLU A 12 4.25 -6.41 -8.39
CA GLU A 12 3.95 -5.88 -7.06
C GLU A 12 2.69 -5.00 -7.10
N ILE A 13 1.94 -5.02 -6.01
CA ILE A 13 0.87 -4.06 -5.73
C ILE A 13 1.42 -3.10 -4.69
N HIS A 14 1.40 -1.81 -5.03
CA HIS A 14 1.80 -0.73 -4.12
C HIS A 14 0.55 0.01 -3.71
N VAL A 15 0.27 0.06 -2.41
CA VAL A 15 -0.88 0.79 -1.85
C VAL A 15 -0.35 1.93 -0.99
N THR A 16 -0.58 3.18 -1.40
CA THR A 16 -0.30 4.33 -0.54
C THR A 16 -1.55 4.71 0.23
N HIS A 17 -1.48 4.66 1.57
CA HIS A 17 -2.62 4.89 2.44
C HIS A 17 -2.28 5.80 3.62
N LYS A 18 -3.27 6.54 4.11
CA LYS A 18 -3.13 7.35 5.32
C LYS A 18 -3.07 6.44 6.55
N THR A 19 -2.06 6.62 7.37
CA THR A 19 -1.81 5.76 8.55
C THR A 19 -2.29 6.39 9.86
N SER A 20 -2.85 7.60 9.82
CA SER A 20 -3.47 8.24 10.97
C SER A 20 -4.98 7.99 11.04
N TYR A 21 -5.54 7.97 12.25
CA TYR A 21 -6.99 7.95 12.47
C TYR A 21 -7.73 9.02 11.64
N PRO A 22 -8.91 8.70 11.06
CA PRO A 22 -9.64 7.43 11.15
C PRO A 22 -9.22 6.38 10.13
N PHE A 23 -8.26 6.69 9.26
CA PHE A 23 -7.89 5.84 8.13
C PHE A 23 -7.08 4.61 8.56
N SER A 24 -6.39 4.68 9.71
CA SER A 24 -5.70 3.52 10.30
C SER A 24 -6.63 2.32 10.53
N GLU A 25 -7.90 2.57 10.83
CA GLU A 25 -8.92 1.54 11.09
C GLU A 25 -9.32 0.73 9.84
N TRP A 26 -8.74 1.05 8.69
CA TRP A 26 -8.98 0.29 7.46
C TRP A 26 -8.10 -0.95 7.37
N GLU A 27 -7.10 -1.10 8.24
CA GLU A 27 -6.34 -2.34 8.43
C GLU A 27 -5.85 -2.96 7.11
N ILE A 28 -5.20 -2.14 6.27
CA ILE A 28 -4.81 -2.49 4.89
C ILE A 28 -4.01 -3.79 4.81
N VAL A 29 -3.18 -4.07 5.82
CA VAL A 29 -2.37 -5.30 5.88
C VAL A 29 -3.27 -6.53 6.06
N GLU A 30 -4.25 -6.46 6.97
CA GLU A 30 -5.19 -7.57 7.22
C GLU A 30 -6.05 -7.83 5.97
N LEU A 31 -6.55 -6.78 5.33
CA LEU A 31 -7.28 -6.88 4.07
C LEU A 31 -6.42 -7.50 2.94
N ALA A 32 -5.12 -7.22 2.91
CA ALA A 32 -4.21 -7.82 1.94
C ALA A 32 -4.03 -9.32 2.23
N GLU A 33 -3.85 -9.70 3.49
CA GLU A 33 -3.71 -11.10 3.91
C GLU A 33 -4.96 -11.94 3.58
N GLU A 34 -6.16 -11.38 3.80
CA GLU A 34 -7.42 -12.00 3.37
C GLU A 34 -7.49 -12.21 1.85
N ALA A 35 -6.84 -11.35 1.08
CA ALA A 35 -6.68 -11.49 -0.37
C ALA A 35 -5.46 -12.35 -0.79
N GLU A 36 -4.87 -13.08 0.17
CA GLU A 36 -3.68 -13.92 0.02
C GLU A 36 -2.44 -13.14 -0.49
N LEU A 37 -2.35 -11.85 -0.18
CA LEU A 37 -1.20 -10.98 -0.45
C LEU A 37 -0.50 -10.68 0.88
N PHE A 38 0.83 -10.67 0.89
CA PHE A 38 1.60 -10.51 2.12
C PHE A 38 2.49 -9.28 2.05
N LEU A 39 2.51 -8.49 3.12
CA LEU A 39 3.36 -7.31 3.22
C LEU A 39 4.83 -7.71 3.24
N VAL A 40 5.61 -7.16 2.31
CA VAL A 40 7.08 -7.30 2.33
C VAL A 40 7.74 -6.04 2.88
N LYS A 41 7.17 -4.87 2.59
CA LYS A 41 7.75 -3.60 2.98
C LYS A 41 6.68 -2.55 3.17
N GLU A 42 6.85 -1.73 4.20
CA GLU A 42 6.18 -0.45 4.36
C GLU A 42 7.22 0.66 4.28
N GLU A 43 6.95 1.69 3.48
CA GLU A 43 7.79 2.88 3.35
C GLU A 43 6.97 4.11 3.74
N GLU A 44 7.59 5.07 4.44
CA GLU A 44 6.94 6.36 4.67
C GLU A 44 6.71 7.08 3.34
N PHE A 45 5.50 7.62 3.16
CA PHE A 45 5.19 8.37 1.95
C PHE A 45 5.68 9.81 2.06
N TYR A 46 6.56 10.19 1.13
CA TYR A 46 6.95 11.58 0.92
C TYR A 46 6.52 12.03 -0.47
N LYS A 47 5.72 13.12 -0.52
CA LYS A 47 5.30 13.73 -1.79
C LYS A 47 6.47 14.05 -2.73
N LEU A 48 7.63 14.41 -2.16
CA LEU A 48 8.84 14.75 -2.90
C LEU A 48 9.41 13.56 -3.71
N ASP A 49 9.13 12.33 -3.30
CA ASP A 49 9.60 11.12 -4.00
C ASP A 49 8.77 10.82 -5.27
N TYR A 50 7.66 11.53 -5.47
CA TYR A 50 6.75 11.36 -6.60
C TYR A 50 6.58 12.68 -7.39
N PRO A 51 7.57 13.07 -8.23
CA PRO A 51 7.47 14.27 -9.04
C PRO A 51 6.22 14.28 -9.92
N GLY A 52 5.43 15.35 -9.82
CA GLY A 52 4.17 15.50 -10.57
C GLY A 52 2.94 14.96 -9.86
N TYR A 53 3.08 14.31 -8.69
CA TYR A 53 1.94 13.99 -7.84
C TYR A 53 1.41 15.24 -7.14
N GLU A 54 0.16 15.61 -7.45
CA GLU A 54 -0.58 16.68 -6.79
C GLU A 54 -1.94 16.14 -6.35
N ASN A 55 -2.18 16.08 -5.04
CA ASN A 55 -3.44 15.62 -4.49
C ASN A 55 -4.49 16.72 -4.59
N LYS A 56 -5.72 16.33 -4.93
CA LYS A 56 -6.84 17.25 -5.19
C LYS A 56 -8.09 16.83 -4.44
N ARG A 57 -8.90 17.80 -4.00
CA ARG A 57 -10.23 17.54 -3.45
C ARG A 57 -11.19 17.17 -4.58
N GLY A 58 -11.99 16.13 -4.35
CA GLY A 58 -13.02 15.68 -5.28
C GLY A 58 -14.38 16.36 -5.10
N ASP A 59 -14.57 17.11 -4.00
CA ASP A 59 -15.83 17.79 -3.67
C ASP A 59 -15.58 19.12 -2.93
N GLY A 60 -16.54 20.03 -2.96
CA GLY A 60 -16.45 21.38 -2.40
C GLY A 60 -15.64 22.34 -3.26
N ILE A 61 -14.58 22.94 -2.71
CA ILE A 61 -13.60 23.69 -3.50
C ILE A 61 -12.77 22.66 -4.27
N CYS A 62 -13.33 22.23 -5.40
CA CYS A 62 -12.74 21.22 -6.27
C CYS A 62 -11.37 21.68 -6.78
N ASP A 63 -10.51 20.70 -7.08
CA ASP A 63 -9.15 20.90 -7.58
C ASP A 63 -8.13 21.57 -6.62
N GLU A 64 -8.54 22.02 -5.43
CA GLU A 64 -7.58 22.45 -4.41
C GLU A 64 -6.86 21.27 -3.75
N SER A 65 -5.60 21.52 -3.35
CA SER A 65 -4.83 20.55 -2.56
C SER A 65 -5.26 20.53 -1.09
N PHE A 66 -4.80 19.51 -0.37
CA PHE A 66 -5.04 19.36 1.07
C PHE A 66 -3.84 18.72 1.77
N PRO A 67 -3.68 18.88 3.09
CA PRO A 67 -2.65 18.17 3.83
C PRO A 67 -2.83 16.65 3.72
N VAL A 68 -1.85 15.96 3.13
CA VAL A 68 -1.89 14.50 2.99
C VAL A 68 -1.88 13.84 4.37
N GLY A 69 -1.08 14.36 5.31
CA GLY A 69 -0.90 13.79 6.64
C GLY A 69 0.05 12.59 6.62
N LYS A 70 0.14 11.87 7.74
CA LYS A 70 0.95 10.65 7.82
C LYS A 70 0.37 9.58 6.89
N SER A 71 1.19 9.08 5.99
CA SER A 71 0.84 8.05 5.03
C SER A 71 2.03 7.12 4.82
N GLY A 72 1.75 5.87 4.44
CA GLY A 72 2.74 4.86 4.11
C GLY A 72 2.40 4.18 2.79
N THR A 73 3.41 3.66 2.10
CA THR A 73 3.29 2.82 0.92
C THR A 73 3.57 1.37 1.30
N PHE A 74 2.57 0.51 1.12
CA PHE A 74 2.61 -0.92 1.40
C PHE A 74 2.91 -1.68 0.11
N ILE A 75 3.98 -2.49 0.11
CA ILE A 75 4.43 -3.26 -1.05
C ILE A 75 4.06 -4.74 -0.86
N LEU A 76 3.22 -5.23 -1.78
CA LEU A 76 2.62 -6.55 -1.78
C LEU A 76 2.97 -7.29 -3.09
N PRO A 77 3.99 -8.15 -3.11
CA PRO A 77 4.38 -8.86 -4.31
C PRO A 77 3.39 -9.98 -4.69
N SER A 78 3.48 -10.43 -5.94
CA SER A 78 2.83 -11.67 -6.39
C SER A 78 3.24 -12.82 -5.47
N GLY A 79 2.28 -13.67 -5.07
CA GLY A 79 2.45 -14.76 -4.09
C GLY A 79 3.46 -15.87 -4.44
N CYS A 80 4.34 -15.65 -5.42
CA CYS A 80 5.40 -16.57 -5.86
C CYS A 80 6.77 -16.24 -5.25
N THR A 81 6.83 -15.71 -4.02
CA THR A 81 8.08 -15.64 -3.25
C THR A 81 7.92 -16.37 -1.93
N LEU A 82 7.81 -17.70 -2.01
CA LEU A 82 8.09 -18.55 -0.86
C LEU A 82 9.58 -18.44 -0.52
N ILE A 83 9.95 -17.43 0.26
CA ILE A 83 10.91 -17.67 1.34
C ILE A 83 10.03 -17.92 2.56
N ARG A 84 9.53 -19.16 2.66
CA ARG A 84 9.27 -19.73 3.98
C ARG A 84 10.60 -19.64 4.72
N GLY A 85 10.76 -18.64 5.56
CA GLY A 85 11.77 -18.68 6.59
C GLY A 85 11.50 -19.94 7.39
N SER A 86 12.34 -20.95 7.21
CA SER A 86 12.49 -22.02 8.16
C SER A 86 12.76 -21.37 9.51
N THR A 87 11.76 -21.33 10.39
CA THR A 87 12.02 -21.37 11.82
C THR A 87 12.61 -22.75 12.10
N GLU A 88 13.92 -22.88 11.90
CA GLU A 88 14.66 -23.91 12.60
C GLU A 88 14.59 -23.58 14.08
N VAL A 89 13.96 -24.51 14.80
CA VAL A 89 14.00 -24.62 16.25
C VAL A 89 15.46 -24.81 16.66
N LEU A 90 15.97 -23.92 17.49
CA LEU A 90 17.00 -24.21 18.50
C LEU A 90 16.57 -23.58 19.82
#